data_AF-A0A0B5KXZ5-F1
#
_entry.id   AF-A0A0B5KXZ5-F1
#
_cell.length_a   1.000
_cell.length_b   1.000
_cell.length_c   1.000
_cell.angle_alpha   90.00
_cell.angle_beta   90.00
_cell.angle_gamma   90.00
#
_symmetry.space_group_name_H-M   'P 1'
#
loop_
_entity.id
_entity.type
_entity.pdbx_description
1 polymer ?
#
loop_
_entity_poly.entity_id
_entity_poly.type
_entity_poly.pdbx_seq_one_letter_code
_entity_poly.pdbx_strand_id
1 'polypeptide(L)'
;MIVTYHLEKWQDREIIRLELMEGKFKGVSSIVPERSLGENYKIVVAVLEEYEGFLKEAKSAQIFGLFEKLEEHFPEHPKVLFSLSCAMLDLFSKRYGVSFEEMLDVPERTVEEVERADVLVFPEAVGHVFRVAGFLSAMRSVGERVFLVIREYPDPVTNSILNLLKKLSNGFVEGSWG
;
A
#
# COMPACT_ATOMS: atom_id res chain seq x y z
N MET A 1 -1.44 13.51 -12.85
CA MET A 1 -1.14 12.09 -13.18
C MET A 1 -2.39 11.41 -13.73
N ILE A 2 -2.26 10.32 -14.47
CA ILE A 2 -3.42 9.56 -14.95
C ILE A 2 -3.49 8.25 -14.17
N VAL A 3 -4.65 7.95 -13.59
CA VAL A 3 -4.93 6.65 -12.97
C VAL A 3 -5.72 5.80 -13.95
N THR A 4 -5.30 4.55 -14.14
CA THR A 4 -6.05 3.54 -14.89
C THR A 4 -6.14 2.28 -14.06
N TYR A 5 -7.21 1.52 -14.24
CA TYR A 5 -7.41 0.26 -13.56
C TYR A 5 -7.88 -0.83 -14.52
N HIS A 6 -7.51 -2.07 -14.21
CA HIS A 6 -7.90 -3.25 -14.97
C HIS A 6 -8.44 -4.30 -14.01
N LEU A 7 -9.61 -4.86 -14.34
CA LEU A 7 -10.13 -6.01 -13.64
C LEU A 7 -9.43 -7.26 -14.17
N GLU A 8 -8.71 -7.96 -13.31
CA GLU A 8 -7.99 -9.17 -13.66
C GLU A 8 -8.43 -10.32 -12.76
N LYS A 9 -8.09 -11.55 -13.16
CA LYS A 9 -8.22 -12.73 -12.30
C LYS A 9 -6.86 -13.16 -11.83
N TRP A 10 -6.74 -13.42 -10.54
CA TRP A 10 -5.56 -14.02 -9.94
C TRP A 10 -6.02 -15.14 -9.01
N GLN A 11 -5.54 -16.36 -9.29
CA GLN A 11 -6.08 -17.59 -8.70
C GLN A 11 -7.60 -17.69 -8.95
N ASP A 12 -8.40 -17.86 -7.91
CA ASP A 12 -9.88 -17.90 -7.95
C ASP A 12 -10.54 -16.53 -7.65
N ARG A 13 -9.75 -15.45 -7.62
CA ARG A 13 -10.18 -14.11 -7.18
C ARG A 13 -10.21 -13.10 -8.31
N GLU A 14 -11.12 -12.13 -8.20
CA GLU A 14 -11.10 -10.91 -8.99
C GLU A 14 -10.25 -9.86 -8.28
N ILE A 15 -9.29 -9.27 -8.99
CA ILE A 15 -8.41 -8.24 -8.48
C ILE A 15 -8.53 -6.98 -9.33
N ILE A 16 -8.07 -5.86 -8.80
CA ILE A 16 -7.96 -4.59 -9.53
C ILE A 16 -6.49 -4.26 -9.66
N ARG A 17 -5.94 -4.41 -10.86
CA ARG A 17 -4.61 -3.90 -11.18
C ARG A 17 -4.71 -2.40 -11.41
N LEU A 18 -3.88 -1.64 -10.72
CA LEU A 18 -3.85 -0.19 -10.77
C LEU A 18 -2.56 0.29 -11.44
N GLU A 19 -2.67 1.27 -12.32
CA GLU A 19 -1.53 1.94 -12.93
C GLU A 19 -1.63 3.46 -12.74
N LEU A 20 -0.53 4.08 -12.30
CA LEU A 20 -0.36 5.53 -12.24
C LEU A 20 0.66 5.98 -13.27
N MET A 21 0.26 6.91 -14.14
CA MET A 21 1.12 7.42 -15.22
C MET A 21 1.43 8.91 -15.04
N GLU A 22 2.71 9.25 -15.22
CA GLU A 22 3.17 10.64 -15.33
C GLU A 22 4.21 10.77 -16.46
N GLY A 23 3.77 11.30 -17.61
CA GLY A 23 4.59 11.32 -18.82
C GLY A 23 4.90 9.91 -19.28
N LYS A 24 6.18 9.56 -19.39
CA LYS A 24 6.64 8.22 -19.80
C LYS A 24 6.77 7.23 -18.63
N PHE A 25 6.67 7.71 -17.39
CA PHE A 25 6.87 6.88 -16.21
C PHE A 25 5.55 6.27 -15.75
N LYS A 26 5.62 5.03 -15.26
CA LYS A 26 4.48 4.25 -14.83
C LYS A 26 4.76 3.51 -13.53
N GLY A 27 3.91 3.76 -12.54
CA GLY A 27 3.83 2.99 -11.30
C GLY A 27 2.69 1.98 -11.36
N VAL A 28 2.87 0.83 -10.74
CA VAL A 28 1.83 -0.22 -10.70
C VAL A 28 1.63 -0.77 -9.29
N SER A 29 0.42 -1.23 -9.01
CA SER A 29 0.06 -1.98 -7.82
C SER A 29 -1.20 -2.79 -8.08
N SER A 30 -1.64 -3.56 -7.09
CA SER A 30 -2.92 -4.27 -7.15
C SER A 30 -3.73 -4.05 -5.88
N ILE A 31 -5.04 -4.18 -6.01
CA ILE A 31 -5.99 -4.25 -4.91
C ILE A 31 -6.63 -5.63 -4.96
N VAL A 32 -6.61 -6.33 -3.83
CA VAL A 32 -7.28 -7.63 -3.64
C VAL A 32 -8.49 -7.40 -2.72
N PRO A 33 -9.72 -7.36 -3.26
CA PRO A 33 -10.92 -7.22 -2.44
C PRO A 33 -11.18 -8.46 -1.60
N GLU A 34 -11.58 -8.25 -0.34
CA GLU A 34 -12.02 -9.29 0.58
C GLU A 34 -13.54 -9.37 0.63
N ARG A 35 -14.10 -10.28 -0.17
CA ARG A 35 -15.56 -10.46 -0.27
C ARG A 35 -16.22 -10.83 1.06
N SER A 36 -15.50 -11.55 1.92
CA SER A 36 -15.94 -11.89 3.28
C SER A 36 -16.17 -10.66 4.16
N LEU A 37 -15.51 -9.54 3.87
CA LEU A 37 -15.67 -8.25 4.52
C LEU A 37 -16.63 -7.31 3.76
N GLY A 38 -17.31 -7.82 2.72
CA GLY A 38 -18.22 -7.03 1.88
C GLY A 38 -17.52 -6.22 0.78
N GLU A 39 -16.20 -6.32 0.64
CA GLU A 39 -15.47 -5.60 -0.39
C GLU A 39 -15.70 -6.22 -1.77
N ASN A 40 -15.81 -5.36 -2.79
CA ASN A 40 -15.87 -5.78 -4.18
C ASN A 40 -15.31 -4.69 -5.08
N TYR A 41 -15.00 -5.05 -6.33
CA TYR A 41 -14.35 -4.14 -7.27
C TYR A 41 -15.15 -2.87 -7.55
N LYS A 42 -16.48 -2.89 -7.46
CA LYS A 42 -17.31 -1.70 -7.75
C LYS A 42 -17.08 -0.61 -6.72
N ILE A 43 -16.97 -0.99 -5.45
CA ILE A 43 -16.65 -0.05 -4.36
C ILE A 43 -15.27 0.55 -4.61
N VAL A 44 -14.27 -0.30 -4.88
CA VAL A 44 -12.90 0.15 -5.15
C VAL A 44 -12.83 1.10 -6.34
N VAL A 45 -13.51 0.78 -7.44
CA VAL A 45 -13.55 1.63 -8.64
C VAL A 45 -14.22 2.97 -8.36
N ALA A 46 -15.34 2.98 -7.65
CA ALA A 46 -16.03 4.23 -7.28
C ALA A 46 -15.11 5.15 -6.46
N VAL A 47 -14.33 4.60 -5.52
CA VAL A 47 -13.34 5.36 -4.75
C VAL A 47 -12.23 5.91 -5.66
N LEU A 48 -11.73 5.11 -6.62
CA LEU A 48 -10.71 5.58 -7.57
C LEU A 48 -11.22 6.70 -8.47
N GLU A 49 -12.49 6.64 -8.89
CA GLU A 49 -13.16 7.68 -9.67
C GLU A 49 -13.29 8.98 -8.85
N GLU A 50 -13.63 8.89 -7.56
CA GLU A 50 -13.70 10.05 -6.67
C GLU A 50 -12.33 10.74 -6.51
N TYR A 51 -11.25 9.96 -6.45
CA TYR A 51 -9.88 10.50 -6.39
C TYR A 51 -9.33 10.99 -7.73
N GLU A 52 -9.96 10.65 -8.86
CA GLU A 52 -9.42 10.89 -10.20
C GLU A 52 -9.13 12.38 -10.46
N GLY A 53 -10.01 13.27 -10.00
CA GLY A 53 -9.86 14.72 -10.13
C GLY A 53 -8.58 15.25 -9.47
N PHE A 54 -8.32 14.84 -8.22
CA PHE A 54 -7.10 15.20 -7.50
C PHE A 54 -5.87 14.59 -8.14
N LEU A 55 -5.95 13.33 -8.56
CA LEU A 55 -4.84 12.62 -9.19
C LEU A 55 -4.43 13.26 -10.52
N LYS A 56 -5.39 13.79 -11.29
CA LYS A 56 -5.14 14.52 -12.56
C LYS A 56 -4.23 15.73 -12.36
N GLU A 57 -4.47 16.52 -11.33
CA GLU A 57 -3.71 17.72 -11.02
C GLU A 57 -2.40 17.43 -10.26
N ALA A 58 -2.31 16.28 -9.61
CA ALA A 58 -1.16 15.90 -8.82
C ALA A 58 0.05 15.45 -9.68
N LYS A 59 1.23 15.52 -9.06
CA LYS A 59 2.52 15.03 -9.56
C LYS A 59 3.13 14.04 -8.58
N SER A 60 3.94 13.11 -9.09
CA SER A 60 4.68 12.14 -8.26
C SER A 60 5.54 12.80 -7.18
N ALA A 61 6.07 14.01 -7.43
CA ALA A 61 6.84 14.76 -6.44
C ALA A 61 6.04 15.09 -5.15
N GLN A 62 4.70 15.00 -5.17
CA GLN A 62 3.83 15.24 -4.02
C GLN A 62 3.57 13.99 -3.18
N ILE A 63 4.36 12.93 -3.37
CA ILE A 63 4.22 11.60 -2.75
C ILE A 63 3.97 11.62 -1.23
N PHE A 64 4.54 12.59 -0.50
CA PHE A 64 4.40 12.68 0.96
C PHE A 64 3.13 13.37 1.45
N GLY A 65 2.51 14.23 0.64
CA GLY A 65 1.37 15.07 1.06
C GLY A 65 0.07 14.78 0.31
N LEU A 66 0.11 14.00 -0.77
CA LEU A 66 -1.07 13.71 -1.59
C LEU A 66 -2.11 12.88 -0.83
N PHE A 67 -1.68 11.85 -0.09
CA PHE A 67 -2.59 10.89 0.52
C PHE A 67 -3.42 11.49 1.65
N GLU A 68 -2.89 12.45 2.41
CA GLU A 68 -3.66 13.18 3.41
C GLU A 68 -4.78 14.01 2.76
N LYS A 69 -4.52 14.62 1.59
CA LYS A 69 -5.55 15.34 0.84
C LYS A 69 -6.64 14.42 0.30
N LEU A 70 -6.26 13.21 -0.16
CA LEU A 70 -7.23 12.23 -0.62
C LEU A 70 -8.11 11.75 0.54
N GLU A 71 -7.52 11.43 1.69
CA GLU A 71 -8.24 11.03 2.89
C GLU A 71 -9.16 12.15 3.42
N GLU A 72 -8.70 13.41 3.44
CA GLU A 72 -9.53 14.55 3.84
C GLU A 72 -10.74 14.75 2.92
N HIS A 73 -10.58 14.48 1.62
CA HIS A 73 -11.64 14.64 0.63
C HIS A 73 -12.66 13.50 0.67
N PHE A 74 -12.19 12.26 0.69
CA PHE A 74 -13.05 11.08 0.72
C PHE A 74 -12.46 10.01 1.65
N PRO A 75 -12.77 10.08 2.96
CA PRO A 75 -12.11 9.27 4.00
C PRO A 75 -12.57 7.81 4.00
N GLU A 76 -11.92 7.01 4.85
CA GLU A 76 -12.34 5.62 5.17
C GLU A 76 -12.11 4.60 4.05
N HIS A 77 -11.10 4.85 3.20
CA HIS A 77 -10.70 3.95 2.11
C HIS A 77 -9.23 3.51 2.16
N PRO A 78 -8.76 2.96 3.31
CA PRO A 78 -7.35 2.71 3.55
C PRO A 78 -6.71 1.75 2.54
N LYS A 79 -7.45 0.72 2.09
CA LYS A 79 -6.94 -0.26 1.12
C LYS A 79 -6.69 0.34 -0.27
N VAL A 80 -7.53 1.30 -0.68
CA VAL A 80 -7.35 2.04 -1.93
C VAL A 80 -6.16 2.99 -1.81
N LEU A 81 -6.05 3.70 -0.68
CA LEU A 81 -4.92 4.58 -0.39
C LEU A 81 -3.58 3.82 -0.31
N PHE A 82 -3.58 2.64 0.31
CA PHE A 82 -2.43 1.75 0.37
C PHE A 82 -1.95 1.41 -1.03
N SER A 83 -2.84 0.89 -1.88
CA SER A 83 -2.46 0.49 -3.24
C SER A 83 -2.05 1.70 -4.11
N LEU A 84 -2.78 2.81 -4.05
CA LEU A 84 -2.36 4.06 -4.73
C LEU A 84 -0.98 4.51 -4.26
N SER A 85 -0.66 4.36 -2.98
CA SER A 85 0.66 4.70 -2.44
C SER A 85 1.78 3.76 -2.90
N CYS A 86 1.49 2.46 -3.06
CA CYS A 86 2.42 1.52 -3.68
C CYS A 86 2.72 1.89 -5.14
N ALA A 87 1.67 2.15 -5.94
CA ALA A 87 1.85 2.59 -7.32
C ALA A 87 2.59 3.93 -7.40
N MET A 88 2.32 4.85 -6.47
CA MET A 88 3.01 6.15 -6.42
C MET A 88 4.49 6.02 -6.07
N LEU A 89 4.84 5.14 -5.12
CA LEU A 89 6.24 4.84 -4.78
C LEU A 89 6.99 4.25 -5.99
N ASP A 90 6.39 3.31 -6.70
CA ASP A 90 6.96 2.73 -7.91
C ASP A 90 7.14 3.76 -9.03
N LEU A 91 6.13 4.61 -9.24
CA LEU A 91 6.21 5.73 -10.18
C LEU A 91 7.34 6.70 -9.82
N PHE A 92 7.43 7.10 -8.55
CA PHE A 92 8.45 8.01 -8.05
C PHE A 92 9.84 7.41 -8.20
N SER A 93 10.01 6.15 -7.79
CA SER A 93 11.28 5.43 -7.87
C SER A 93 11.81 5.39 -9.31
N LYS A 94 10.96 4.99 -10.27
CA LYS A 94 11.33 4.95 -11.69
C LYS A 94 11.64 6.32 -12.26
N ARG A 95 10.98 7.38 -11.78
CA ARG A 95 11.15 8.74 -12.28
C ARG A 95 12.42 9.41 -11.76
N TYR A 96 12.71 9.25 -10.47
CA TYR A 96 13.79 9.97 -9.79
C TYR A 96 15.01 9.10 -9.47
N GLY A 97 14.93 7.78 -9.70
CA GLY A 97 16.02 6.85 -9.44
C GLY A 97 16.27 6.59 -7.96
N VAL A 98 15.27 6.82 -7.11
CA VAL A 98 15.35 6.60 -5.65
C VAL A 98 14.73 5.25 -5.31
N SER A 99 15.45 4.42 -4.58
CA SER A 99 14.97 3.09 -4.16
C SER A 99 13.87 3.18 -3.09
N PHE A 100 13.13 2.09 -2.88
CA PHE A 100 12.12 2.03 -1.83
C PHE A 100 12.74 2.07 -0.44
N GLU A 101 13.91 1.43 -0.29
CA GLU A 101 14.73 1.44 0.92
C GLU A 101 15.10 2.87 1.34
N GLU A 102 15.59 3.69 0.39
CA GLU A 102 15.95 5.09 0.62
C GLU A 102 14.73 5.94 0.98
N MET A 103 13.57 5.70 0.36
CA MET A 103 12.34 6.46 0.64
C MET A 103 11.72 6.14 2.01
N LEU A 104 11.86 4.90 2.48
CA LEU A 104 11.22 4.42 3.71
C LEU A 104 12.17 4.41 4.92
N ASP A 105 13.45 4.77 4.74
CA ASP A 105 14.48 4.80 5.79
C ASP A 105 14.50 3.51 6.64
N VAL A 106 14.52 2.38 5.95
CA VAL A 106 14.31 1.07 6.57
C VAL A 106 15.58 0.59 7.25
N PRO A 107 15.54 0.18 8.53
CA PRO A 107 16.71 -0.32 9.23
C PRO A 107 17.20 -1.64 8.64
N GLU A 108 18.53 -1.82 8.61
CA GLU A 108 19.15 -3.09 8.29
C GLU A 108 18.96 -4.08 9.45
N ARG A 109 17.89 -4.87 9.39
CA ARG A 109 17.63 -5.94 10.35
C ARG A 109 16.89 -7.11 9.72
N THR A 110 17.12 -8.28 10.30
CA THR A 110 16.31 -9.48 10.07
C THR A 110 15.07 -9.41 10.96
N VAL A 111 13.94 -9.86 10.43
CA VAL A 111 12.68 -9.96 11.17
C VAL A 111 12.18 -11.37 11.04
N GLU A 112 11.74 -11.93 12.15
CA GLU A 112 11.28 -13.32 12.23
C GLU A 112 9.78 -13.42 11.98
N GLU A 113 9.40 -14.51 11.31
CA GLU A 113 8.02 -14.96 11.23
C GLU A 113 7.61 -15.54 12.60
N VAL A 114 6.41 -15.23 13.05
CA VAL A 114 5.83 -15.78 14.27
C VAL A 114 4.51 -16.47 13.96
N GLU A 115 4.21 -17.57 14.66
CA GLU A 115 2.96 -18.30 14.45
C GLU A 115 1.73 -17.51 14.92
N ARG A 116 1.90 -16.71 15.98
CA ARG A 116 0.83 -15.92 16.62
C ARG A 116 1.39 -14.66 17.25
N ALA A 117 0.57 -13.61 17.23
CA ALA A 117 0.84 -12.35 17.90
C ALA A 117 -0.45 -11.73 18.42
N ASP A 118 -0.33 -10.96 19.51
CA ASP A 118 -1.47 -10.33 20.19
C ASP A 118 -1.98 -9.09 19.43
N VAL A 119 -1.08 -8.37 18.78
CA VAL A 119 -1.39 -7.14 18.03
C VAL A 119 -0.96 -7.32 16.57
N LEU A 120 -1.96 -7.56 15.72
CA LEU A 120 -1.79 -7.75 14.29
C LEU A 120 -2.16 -6.48 13.53
N VAL A 121 -1.28 -6.08 12.62
CA VAL A 121 -1.44 -4.89 11.78
C VAL A 121 -1.51 -5.35 10.33
N PHE A 122 -2.64 -5.11 9.68
CA PHE A 122 -2.80 -5.27 8.24
C PHE A 122 -2.43 -3.93 7.57
N PRO A 123 -1.34 -3.84 6.80
CA PRO A 123 -0.89 -2.57 6.21
C PRO A 123 -2.01 -1.83 5.44
N GLU A 124 -2.75 -2.58 4.62
CA GLU A 124 -3.88 -2.08 3.83
C GLU A 124 -5.09 -1.64 4.66
N ALA A 125 -5.18 -2.00 5.93
CA ALA A 125 -6.22 -1.50 6.84
C ALA A 125 -5.83 -0.17 7.51
N VAL A 126 -4.55 0.21 7.49
CA VAL A 126 -4.04 1.44 8.10
C VAL A 126 -4.14 2.63 7.13
N GLY A 127 -3.87 2.41 5.85
CA GLY A 127 -3.87 3.45 4.81
C GLY A 127 -2.60 3.46 3.98
N HIS A 128 -2.12 4.64 3.59
CA HIS A 128 -0.95 4.75 2.72
C HIS A 128 0.36 4.29 3.40
N VAL A 129 1.33 3.84 2.59
CA VAL A 129 2.59 3.20 3.03
C VAL A 129 3.37 4.03 4.06
N PHE A 130 3.46 5.36 3.90
CA PHE A 130 4.16 6.20 4.88
C PHE A 130 3.47 6.23 6.25
N ARG A 131 2.13 6.18 6.30
CA ARG A 131 1.38 6.09 7.56
C ARG A 131 1.65 4.75 8.23
N VAL A 132 1.70 3.66 7.47
CA VAL A 132 2.08 2.34 7.98
C VAL A 132 3.50 2.38 8.56
N ALA A 133 4.47 2.88 7.81
CA ALA A 133 5.86 2.98 8.23
C ALA A 133 6.04 3.82 9.50
N GLY A 134 5.37 4.99 9.54
CA GLY A 134 5.38 5.88 10.70
C GLY A 134 4.74 5.25 11.93
N PHE A 135 3.58 4.60 11.76
CA PHE A 135 2.90 3.88 12.84
C PHE A 135 3.79 2.78 13.45
N LEU A 136 4.37 1.91 12.62
CA LEU A 136 5.23 0.81 13.09
C LEU A 136 6.47 1.35 13.82
N SER A 137 7.08 2.41 13.28
CA SER A 137 8.25 3.04 13.89
C SER A 137 7.92 3.68 15.24
N ALA A 138 6.77 4.35 15.34
CA ALA A 138 6.28 4.96 16.58
C ALA A 138 6.00 3.90 17.65
N MET A 139 5.25 2.85 17.31
CA MET A 139 4.93 1.75 18.25
C MET A 139 6.19 1.08 18.79
N ARG A 140 7.17 0.81 17.92
CA ARG A 140 8.46 0.27 18.33
C ARG A 140 9.21 1.22 19.27
N SER A 141 9.20 2.53 19.00
CA SER A 141 9.90 3.52 19.82
C SER A 141 9.36 3.61 21.25
N VAL A 142 8.08 3.31 21.45
CA VAL A 142 7.44 3.29 22.77
C VAL A 142 7.47 1.90 23.43
N GLY A 143 8.12 0.92 22.81
CA GLY A 143 8.28 -0.44 23.34
C GLY A 143 7.09 -1.37 23.13
N GLU A 144 6.08 -0.94 22.35
CA GLU A 144 4.94 -1.78 22.02
C GLU A 144 5.33 -2.84 20.97
N ARG A 145 4.81 -4.06 21.16
CA ARG A 145 5.09 -5.18 20.24
C ARG A 145 4.00 -5.27 19.18
N VAL A 146 4.30 -4.75 17.99
CA VAL A 146 3.40 -4.79 16.84
C VAL A 146 3.92 -5.76 15.78
N PHE A 147 3.02 -6.58 15.25
CA PHE A 147 3.34 -7.60 14.25
C PHE A 147 2.54 -7.33 13.00
N LEU A 148 3.21 -7.42 11.86
CA LEU A 148 2.62 -7.08 10.57
C LEU A 148 2.09 -8.36 9.92
N VAL A 149 0.87 -8.33 9.39
CA VAL A 149 0.32 -9.44 8.61
C VAL A 149 0.74 -9.26 7.16
N ILE A 150 1.61 -10.14 6.67
CA ILE A 150 2.07 -10.14 5.29
C ILE A 150 1.15 -11.05 4.48
N ARG A 151 0.59 -10.53 3.40
CA ARG A 151 -0.19 -11.30 2.43
C ARG A 151 0.43 -11.15 1.06
N GLU A 152 0.53 -12.23 0.31
CA GLU A 152 1.08 -12.21 -1.04
C GLU A 152 0.15 -11.45 -1.99
N TYR A 153 0.67 -10.41 -2.65
CA TYR A 153 -0.03 -9.71 -3.71
C TYR A 153 0.33 -10.28 -5.10
N PRO A 154 -0.54 -10.12 -6.11
CA PRO A 154 -0.27 -10.55 -7.49
C PRO A 154 0.84 -9.75 -8.17
N ASP A 155 1.25 -8.60 -7.60
CA ASP A 155 2.27 -7.73 -8.16
C ASP A 155 3.55 -7.66 -7.30
N PRO A 156 4.74 -7.65 -7.92
CA PRO A 156 6.01 -7.66 -7.21
C PRO A 156 6.30 -6.34 -6.48
N VAL A 157 5.69 -5.22 -6.90
CA VAL A 157 5.90 -3.91 -6.29
C VAL A 157 5.36 -3.91 -4.87
N THR A 158 4.09 -4.29 -4.71
CA THR A 158 3.42 -4.33 -3.40
C THR A 158 4.13 -5.32 -2.48
N ASN A 159 4.52 -6.51 -3.00
CA ASN A 159 5.30 -7.48 -2.23
C ASN A 159 6.66 -6.94 -1.78
N SER A 160 7.35 -6.17 -2.62
CA SER A 160 8.63 -5.54 -2.27
C SER A 160 8.47 -4.51 -1.15
N ILE A 161 7.43 -3.67 -1.24
CA ILE A 161 7.10 -2.67 -0.20
C ILE A 161 6.72 -3.36 1.11
N LEU A 162 5.91 -4.41 1.09
CA LEU A 162 5.56 -5.19 2.28
C LEU A 162 6.80 -5.82 2.95
N ASN A 163 7.72 -6.35 2.15
CA ASN A 163 9.00 -6.89 2.63
C ASN A 163 9.92 -5.83 3.27
N LEU A 164 9.74 -4.56 2.92
CA LEU A 164 10.41 -3.45 3.57
C LEU A 164 9.68 -3.03 4.85
N LEU A 165 8.35 -2.91 4.80
CA LEU A 165 7.54 -2.56 5.97
C LEU A 165 7.69 -3.56 7.12
N LYS A 166 7.84 -4.88 6.85
CA LYS A 166 8.07 -5.86 7.92
C LYS A 166 9.37 -5.61 8.70
N LYS A 167 10.38 -4.96 8.10
CA LYS A 167 11.60 -4.58 8.82
C LYS A 167 11.36 -3.50 9.88
N LEU A 168 10.23 -2.80 9.81
CA LEU A 168 9.83 -1.79 10.78
C LEU A 168 9.05 -2.37 11.98
N SER A 169 8.38 -3.52 11.85
CA SER A 169 7.62 -4.19 12.91
C SER A 169 8.50 -5.01 13.87
N ASN A 170 7.95 -5.63 14.91
CA ASN A 170 8.70 -6.53 15.81
C ASN A 170 8.85 -7.96 15.25
N GLY A 171 7.93 -8.35 14.38
CA GLY A 171 7.84 -9.64 13.72
C GLY A 171 6.78 -9.56 12.63
N PHE A 172 6.56 -10.64 11.90
CA PHE A 172 5.44 -10.74 10.96
C PHE A 172 4.74 -12.09 11.07
N VAL A 173 3.50 -12.13 10.60
CA VAL A 173 2.70 -13.35 10.44
C VAL A 173 2.33 -13.46 8.98
N GLU A 174 2.52 -14.62 8.37
CA GLU A 174 2.00 -14.90 7.03
C GLU A 174 0.48 -15.03 7.09
N GLY A 175 -0.21 -14.27 6.25
CA GLY A 175 -1.65 -14.24 6.14
C GLY A 175 -2.11 -14.72 4.76
N SER A 176 -3.31 -15.28 4.72
CA SER A 176 -4.00 -15.57 3.47
C SER A 176 -5.05 -14.51 3.17
N TRP A 177 -5.38 -14.37 1.89
CA TRP A 177 -6.58 -13.66 1.49
C TRP A 177 -7.81 -14.50 1.87
N GLY A 178 -8.81 -13.85 2.47
CA GLY A 178 -10.07 -14.47 2.91
C GLY A 178 -11.14 -14.54 1.85
#